data_AF-A0A6S7HVX2-F1
#
_entry.id   AF-A0A6S7HVX2-F1
#
_cell.length_a   1.000
_cell.length_b   1.000
_cell.length_c   1.000
_cell.angle_alpha   90.00
_cell.angle_beta   90.00
_cell.angle_gamma   90.00
#
_symmetry.space_group_name_H-M   'P 1'
#
loop_
_entity.id
_entity.type
_entity.pdbx_description
1 polymer ?
#
loop_
_entity_poly.entity_id
_entity_poly.type
_entity_poly.pdbx_seq_one_letter_code
_entity_poly.pdbx_strand_id
1 'polypeptide(L)' 'MEVSDKKKKLGVFYRIVKRRILRYQSGSLGLFPLRPFGGKPAEGHVRDNVYCAQVVWALALAY' A
#
# COMPACT_ATOMS: atom_id res chain seq x y z
N MET A 1 -11.45 -25.07 -9.24
CA MET A 1 -10.69 -24.21 -10.17
C MET A 1 -10.69 -22.74 -9.71
N GLU A 2 -11.85 -22.14 -9.41
CA GLU A 2 -11.99 -20.73 -8.98
C GLU A 2 -11.07 -20.26 -7.82
N VAL A 3 -10.84 -21.10 -6.81
CA VAL A 3 -10.03 -20.72 -5.63
C VAL A 3 -8.57 -20.45 -6.02
N SER A 4 -8.05 -21.19 -7.02
CA SER A 4 -6.70 -21.02 -7.54
C SER A 4 -6.55 -19.68 -8.26
N ASP A 5 -7.56 -19.27 -9.02
CA ASP A 5 -7.55 -18.00 -9.74
C ASP A 5 -7.71 -16.79 -8.81
N LYS A 6 -8.54 -16.91 -7.75
CA LYS A 6 -8.62 -15.88 -6.69
C LYS A 6 -7.28 -15.69 -5.99
N LYS A 7 -6.59 -16.78 -5.64
CA LYS A 7 -5.27 -16.75 -5.00
C LYS A 7 -4.20 -16.12 -5.90
N LYS A 8 -4.21 -16.41 -7.21
CA LYS A 8 -3.32 -15.75 -8.19
C LYS A 8 -3.57 -14.25 -8.27
N LYS A 9 -4.83 -13.83 -8.37
CA LYS A 9 -5.21 -12.39 -8.38
C LYS A 9 -4.76 -11.69 -7.11
N LEU A 10 -4.96 -12.31 -5.96
CA LEU A 10 -4.53 -11.77 -4.66
C LEU A 10 -3.00 -11.58 -4.60
N GLY A 11 -2.23 -12.54 -5.12
CA GLY A 11 -0.77 -12.41 -5.24
C GLY A 11 -0.33 -11.24 -6.14
N VAL A 12 -1.09 -10.95 -7.22
CA VAL A 12 -0.85 -9.77 -8.06
C VAL A 12 -1.10 -8.48 -7.29
N PHE A 13 -2.22 -8.37 -6.57
CA PHE A 13 -2.53 -7.21 -5.74
C PHE A 13 -1.50 -6.99 -4.64
N TYR A 14 -1.10 -8.06 -3.93
CA TYR A 14 -0.04 -8.00 -2.95
C TYR A 14 1.26 -7.41 -3.51
N ARG A 15 1.67 -7.87 -4.69
CA ARG A 15 2.88 -7.37 -5.35
C ARG A 15 2.77 -5.88 -5.70
N ILE A 16 1.59 -5.42 -6.11
CA ILE A 16 1.33 -4.01 -6.42
C ILE A 16 1.41 -3.17 -5.14
N VAL A 17 0.64 -3.51 -4.10
CA VAL A 17 0.60 -2.78 -2.82
C VAL A 17 1.98 -2.73 -2.18
N LYS A 18 2.70 -3.85 -2.16
CA LYS A 18 4.07 -3.92 -1.63
C LYS A 18 5.03 -2.96 -2.34
N ARG A 19 5.00 -2.92 -3.67
CA ARG A 19 5.94 -2.10 -4.47
C ARG A 19 5.56 -0.62 -4.54
N ARG A 20 4.26 -0.30 -4.48
CA ARG A 20 3.74 1.05 -4.73
C ARG A 20 3.32 1.80 -3.47
N ILE A 21 2.90 1.11 -2.42
CA ILE A 21 2.38 1.73 -1.19
C ILE A 21 3.36 1.49 -0.04
N LEU A 22 3.55 0.22 0.36
CA LEU A 22 4.36 -0.12 1.54
C LEU A 22 5.83 0.32 1.41
N ARG A 23 6.39 0.31 0.19
CA ARG A 23 7.76 0.78 -0.06
C ARG A 23 8.01 2.22 0.39
N TYR A 24 6.98 3.07 0.38
CA TYR A 24 7.11 4.49 0.73
C TYR A 24 6.56 4.82 2.11
N GLN A 25 6.09 3.82 2.86
CA GLN A 25 5.63 4.03 4.22
C GLN A 25 6.81 4.40 5.12
N SER A 26 6.67 5.48 5.89
CA SER A 26 7.64 5.84 6.91
C SER A 26 7.67 4.76 7.99
N GLY A 27 8.84 4.17 8.25
CA GLY A 27 9.00 3.13 9.26
C GLY A 27 8.80 3.63 10.70
N SER A 28 9.01 4.93 10.96
CA SER A 28 8.85 5.52 12.29
C SER A 28 7.46 6.10 12.53
N LEU A 29 6.86 6.74 11.52
CA LEU A 29 5.58 7.44 11.65
C LEU A 29 4.40 6.65 11.07
N GLY A 30 4.65 5.62 10.25
CA GLY A 30 3.62 4.89 9.52
C GLY A 30 2.95 5.70 8.40
N LEU A 31 3.38 6.95 8.16
CA LEU A 31 2.82 7.86 7.18
C LEU A 31 3.34 7.62 5.76
N PHE A 32 2.53 7.99 4.77
CA PHE A 32 2.80 7.94 3.35
C PHE A 32 3.06 9.37 2.83
N PRO A 33 4.14 9.56 2.05
CA PRO A 33 4.48 10.86 1.51
C PRO A 33 3.65 11.17 0.27
N LEU A 34 3.29 12.45 0.10
CA LEU A 34 2.60 12.94 -1.09
C LEU A 34 3.46 12.81 -2.36
N ARG A 35 4.77 13.03 -2.21
CA ARG A 35 5.75 13.03 -3.31
C ARG A 35 6.85 12.00 -3.05
N PRO A 36 6.62 10.70 -3.36
CA PRO A 36 7.57 9.62 -3.07
C PRO A 36 8.85 9.65 -3.91
N PHE A 37 8.87 10.40 -5.03
CA PHE A 37 10.02 10.53 -5.93
C PHE A 37 10.80 11.85 -5.77
N GLY A 38 10.39 12.70 -4.82
CA GLY A 38 11.05 13.98 -4.55
C GLY A 38 12.20 13.84 -3.55
N GLY A 39 13.20 14.71 -3.65
CA GLY A 39 14.40 14.69 -2.78
C GLY A 39 14.13 14.87 -1.29
N LYS A 40 12.94 15.32 -0.89
CA LYS A 40 12.48 15.36 0.51
C LYS A 40 10.98 15.03 0.58
N PRO A 41 10.57 13.85 1.05
CA PRO A 41 9.19 13.54 1.41
C PRO A 41 8.84 14.26 2.72
N ALA A 42 8.67 15.58 2.66
CA ALA A 42 8.41 16.42 3.85
C ALA A 42 6.93 16.51 4.21
N GLU A 43 6.04 16.12 3.30
CA GLU A 43 4.60 16.35 3.41
C GLU A 43 3.81 15.08 3.09
N GLY A 44 2.78 14.83 3.89
CA GLY A 44 1.77 13.81 3.64
C GLY A 44 0.38 14.38 3.91
N HIS A 45 -0.58 14.05 3.06
CA HIS A 45 -1.98 14.43 3.29
C HIS A 45 -2.70 13.35 4.09
N VAL A 46 -3.51 13.77 5.06
CA VAL A 46 -4.32 12.85 5.88
C VAL A 46 -5.19 11.94 5.01
N ARG A 47 -5.83 12.52 3.97
CA ARG A 47 -6.67 11.77 3.03
C ARG A 47 -5.91 10.64 2.33
N ASP A 48 -4.74 10.95 1.77
CA ASP A 48 -3.94 9.97 1.03
C ASP A 48 -3.42 8.87 1.95
N ASN A 49 -3.04 9.25 3.18
CA ASN A 49 -2.66 8.31 4.23
C ASN A 49 -3.78 7.33 4.57
N VAL A 50 -5.00 7.83 4.74
CA VAL A 50 -6.18 6.99 5.01
C VAL A 50 -6.43 6.02 3.86
N TYR A 51 -6.38 6.48 2.61
CA TYR A 51 -6.58 5.60 1.45
C TYR A 51 -5.49 4.53 1.34
N CYS A 52 -4.22 4.90 1.52
CA CYS A 52 -3.12 3.94 1.53
C CYS A 52 -3.27 2.91 2.66
N ALA A 53 -3.64 3.35 3.86
CA ALA A 53 -3.89 2.46 5.00
C ALA A 53 -5.07 1.52 4.74
N GLN A 54 -6.18 2.01 4.17
CA GLN A 54 -7.32 1.19 3.81
C GLN A 54 -6.97 0.09 2.81
N VAL A 55 -6.16 0.39 1.79
CA VAL A 55 -5.71 -0.60 0.80
C VAL A 55 -4.85 -1.69 1.45
N VAL A 56 -3.91 -1.30 2.34
CA VAL A 56 -3.08 -2.26 3.07
C VAL A 56 -3.94 -3.12 3.99
N TRP A 57 -4.92 -2.53 4.68
CA TRP A 57 -5.83 -3.24 5.56
C TRP A 57 -6.73 -4.23 4.78
N ALA A 58 -7.31 -3.80 3.66
CA ALA A 58 -8.12 -4.67 2.81
C ALA A 58 -7.32 -5.87 2.28
N LEU A 59 -6.05 -5.66 1.92
CA LEU A 59 -5.15 -6.74 1.49
C LEU A 59 -4.84 -7.72 2.64
N ALA A 60 -4.67 -7.21 3.86
CA ALA A 60 -4.45 -8.04 5.05
C ALA A 60 -5.68 -8.87 5.42
N LEU A 61 -6.90 -8.35 5.23
CA LEU A 61 -8.15 -9.08 5.44
C LEU A 61 -8.41 -10.13 4.34
N ALA A 62 -7.90 -9.90 3.14
CA ALA A 62 -8.10 -10.79 2.00
C ALA A 62 -7.14 -11.99 1.97
N TYR A 63 -6.07 -11.95 2.77
CA TYR A 63 -5.07 -13.02 2.92
C TYR A 63 -5.39 -13.92 4.10
#